data_AF-A0A316X270-F1
#
_entry.id   AF-A0A316X270-F1
#
_cell.length_a   1.000
_cell.length_b   1.000
_cell.length_c   1.000
_cell.angle_alpha   90.00
_cell.angle_beta   90.00
_cell.angle_gamma   90.00
#
_symmetry.space_group_name_H-M   'P 1'
#
loop_
_entity.id
_entity.type
_entity.pdbx_description
1 polymer ?
#
loop_
_entity_poly.entity_id
_entity_poly.type
_entity_poly.pdbx_seq_one_letter_code
_entity_poly.pdbx_strand_id
1 'polypeptide(L)'
;MKKKGLISFSGGETSGFMLWWLLENKSNEYDFTILYANTGRENDATLEFVKNCAEYFGCEIIWVEAVIRFKVRAFGKFKTFTSFEKKKDYLNSFSPEQLKEIEFNKVDKKSGIPIFRMCVEEVDCGTVHRIVTYQTATRNQDWKKRNDTPYEMMVKKYGLANVSNRVSTRELKERPIHSLMKSLGHKAYDTFIGIRVDEFDRMSKERKDLNLFYPLVVWKPFTKQHVNFWWSIMPFRLMLQGWEGNCITCYKKSFEKLMQIMIDDPWKFEFDEYLEKKYGFYIPKKKLIEMFFKGKELPKLPLKIFRENRTVAEIRKMAGSVKKKIKDDSRTTAVQLSIYDDEESCEVFSQCGN
;
A
#
# COMPACT_ATOMS: atom_id res chain seq x y z
N MET A 1 25.74 8.62 15.63
CA MET A 1 24.27 8.78 15.56
C MET A 1 23.75 7.72 14.60
N LYS A 2 22.72 6.95 14.97
CA LYS A 2 22.18 5.88 14.11
C LYS A 2 21.50 6.49 12.88
N LYS A 3 21.60 5.82 11.72
CA LYS A 3 20.89 6.21 10.50
C LYS A 3 19.40 5.96 10.66
N LYS A 4 18.54 6.76 10.00
CA LYS A 4 17.10 6.50 10.00
C LYS A 4 16.75 5.44 8.96
N GLY A 5 16.03 4.40 9.36
CA GLY A 5 15.58 3.33 8.48
C GLY A 5 14.07 3.13 8.56
N LEU A 6 13.40 3.00 7.42
CA LEU A 6 12.01 2.56 7.32
C LEU A 6 11.98 1.09 6.93
N ILE A 7 11.45 0.23 7.81
CA ILE A 7 11.13 -1.15 7.46
C ILE A 7 9.70 -1.18 6.91
N SER A 8 9.57 -1.35 5.59
CA SER A 8 8.27 -1.50 4.94
C SER A 8 7.77 -2.93 5.10
N PHE A 9 7.06 -3.19 6.20
CA PHE A 9 6.55 -4.52 6.50
C PHE A 9 5.24 -4.76 5.75
N SER A 10 5.23 -5.74 4.85
CA SER A 10 4.06 -6.04 4.00
C SER A 10 3.08 -7.05 4.62
N GLY A 11 3.40 -7.59 5.81
CA GLY A 11 2.63 -8.66 6.47
C GLY A 11 2.79 -10.04 5.85
N GLY A 12 3.86 -10.27 5.07
CA GLY A 12 4.17 -11.58 4.49
C GLY A 12 5.37 -12.23 5.18
N GLU A 13 5.53 -13.54 5.04
CA GLU A 13 6.63 -14.31 5.65
C GLU A 13 8.02 -13.75 5.30
N THR A 14 8.25 -13.36 4.03
CA THR A 14 9.52 -12.73 3.62
C THR A 14 9.80 -11.43 4.35
N SER A 15 8.82 -10.53 4.45
CA SER A 15 9.02 -9.24 5.10
C SER A 15 9.07 -9.38 6.62
N GLY A 16 8.44 -10.41 7.20
CA GLY A 16 8.54 -10.73 8.62
C GLY A 16 9.91 -11.29 9.00
N PHE A 17 10.49 -12.17 8.17
CA PHE A 17 11.88 -12.59 8.35
C PHE A 17 12.85 -11.41 8.22
N MET A 18 12.68 -10.57 7.19
CA MET A 18 13.52 -9.38 7.01
C MET A 18 13.46 -8.45 8.22
N LEU A 19 12.25 -8.23 8.78
CA LEU A 19 12.06 -7.43 9.99
C LEU A 19 12.90 -7.96 11.14
N TRP A 20 12.73 -9.24 11.50
CA TRP A 20 13.52 -9.88 12.55
C TRP A 20 15.02 -9.76 12.28
N TRP A 21 15.46 -10.11 11.08
CA TRP A 21 16.89 -10.10 10.75
C TRP A 21 17.51 -8.69 10.86
N LEU A 22 16.79 -7.65 10.41
CA LEU A 22 17.25 -6.26 10.54
C LEU A 22 17.31 -5.82 12.01
N LEU A 23 16.35 -6.21 12.84
CA LEU A 23 16.38 -5.88 14.26
C LEU A 23 17.59 -6.52 14.96
N GLU A 24 17.84 -7.80 14.70
CA GLU A 24 18.96 -8.52 15.33
C GLU A 24 20.33 -8.04 14.84
N ASN A 25 20.46 -7.67 13.55
CA ASN A 25 21.77 -7.48 12.94
C ASN A 25 22.09 -6.02 12.60
N LYS A 26 21.10 -5.13 12.54
CA LYS A 26 21.26 -3.75 12.05
C LYS A 26 20.78 -2.67 13.01
N SER A 27 20.23 -3.03 14.17
CA SER A 27 19.80 -2.05 15.19
C SER A 27 20.93 -1.22 15.79
N ASN A 28 22.20 -1.66 15.70
CA ASN A 28 23.34 -0.85 16.12
C ASN A 28 23.66 0.29 15.13
N GLU A 29 23.33 0.10 13.85
CA GLU A 29 23.60 1.05 12.76
C GLU A 29 22.39 1.94 12.47
N TYR A 30 21.18 1.41 12.62
CA TYR A 30 19.92 2.03 12.25
C TYR A 30 18.98 2.22 13.44
N ASP A 31 18.27 3.33 13.41
CA ASP A 31 17.08 3.59 14.20
C ASP A 31 15.86 3.40 13.29
N PHE A 32 15.15 2.30 13.51
CA PHE A 32 14.12 1.80 12.61
C PHE A 32 12.72 2.30 12.99
N THR A 33 12.00 2.82 11.99
CA THR A 33 10.54 2.93 12.01
C THR A 33 9.97 1.74 11.24
N ILE A 34 9.15 0.91 11.89
CA ILE A 34 8.53 -0.26 11.26
C ILE A 34 7.08 0.07 10.96
N LEU A 35 6.65 -0.15 9.71
CA LEU A 35 5.34 0.31 9.24
C LEU A 35 4.61 -0.77 8.45
N TYR A 36 3.34 -0.99 8.80
CA TYR A 36 2.38 -1.81 8.05
C TYR A 36 1.24 -0.94 7.48
N ALA A 37 1.08 -0.91 6.15
CA ALA A 37 0.05 -0.12 5.49
C ALA A 37 -1.19 -1.00 5.21
N ASN A 38 -2.21 -0.88 6.06
CA ASN A 38 -3.48 -1.58 5.87
C ASN A 38 -4.31 -0.92 4.77
N THR A 39 -4.65 -1.70 3.75
CA THR A 39 -5.47 -1.22 2.62
C THR A 39 -6.97 -1.41 2.85
N GLY A 40 -7.37 -2.11 3.92
CA GLY A 40 -8.74 -2.57 4.15
C GLY A 40 -9.14 -3.76 3.27
N ARG A 41 -8.19 -4.36 2.53
CA ARG A 41 -8.40 -5.50 1.62
C ARG A 41 -7.50 -6.69 1.94
N GLU A 42 -6.93 -6.71 3.12
CA GLU A 42 -6.01 -7.75 3.59
C GLU A 42 -6.81 -8.92 4.20
N ASN A 43 -6.29 -10.13 4.10
CA ASN A 43 -6.82 -11.29 4.80
C ASN A 43 -6.62 -11.13 6.31
N ASP A 44 -7.58 -11.57 7.13
CA ASP A 44 -7.49 -11.46 8.59
C ASP A 44 -6.26 -12.19 9.15
N ALA A 45 -5.90 -13.34 8.56
CA ALA A 45 -4.66 -14.06 8.88
C ALA A 45 -3.38 -13.20 8.68
N THR A 46 -3.38 -12.28 7.70
CA THR A 46 -2.28 -11.31 7.51
C THR A 46 -2.22 -10.34 8.69
N LEU A 47 -3.37 -9.84 9.12
CA LEU A 47 -3.47 -8.85 10.20
C LEU A 47 -3.06 -9.49 11.54
N GLU A 48 -3.51 -10.71 11.80
CA GLU A 48 -3.09 -11.49 12.97
C GLU A 48 -1.59 -11.79 12.92
N PHE A 49 -1.06 -12.18 11.76
CA PHE A 49 0.36 -12.42 11.60
C PHE A 49 1.21 -11.18 11.86
N VAL A 50 0.81 -10.00 11.38
CA VAL A 50 1.50 -8.73 11.65
C VAL A 50 1.52 -8.44 13.16
N LYS A 51 0.39 -8.63 13.84
CA LYS A 51 0.27 -8.48 15.28
C LYS A 51 1.22 -9.45 16.02
N ASN A 52 1.19 -10.72 15.66
CA ASN A 52 2.03 -11.75 16.29
C ASN A 52 3.53 -11.49 16.05
N CYS A 53 3.92 -10.95 14.89
CA CYS A 53 5.30 -10.51 14.65
C CYS A 53 5.72 -9.38 15.60
N ALA A 54 4.87 -8.37 15.81
CA ALA A 54 5.16 -7.27 16.74
C ALA A 54 5.37 -7.79 18.18
N GLU A 55 4.45 -8.64 18.65
CA GLU A 55 4.48 -9.23 19.99
C GLU A 55 5.71 -10.13 20.19
N TYR A 56 5.97 -11.04 19.24
CA TYR A 56 7.04 -12.01 19.38
C TYR A 56 8.44 -11.42 19.18
N PHE A 57 8.61 -10.47 18.25
CA PHE A 57 9.90 -9.79 18.05
C PHE A 57 10.13 -8.64 19.05
N GLY A 58 9.17 -8.36 19.93
CA GLY A 58 9.28 -7.28 20.92
C GLY A 58 9.47 -5.90 20.30
N CYS A 59 8.79 -5.61 19.18
CA CYS A 59 8.95 -4.36 18.43
C CYS A 59 7.62 -3.66 18.16
N GLU A 60 7.65 -2.33 18.04
CA GLU A 60 6.47 -1.57 17.62
C GLU A 60 6.35 -1.58 16.10
N ILE A 61 5.22 -2.07 15.61
CA ILE A 61 4.83 -1.95 14.20
C ILE A 61 3.72 -0.90 14.13
N ILE A 62 3.96 0.21 13.41
CA ILE A 62 2.96 1.26 13.25
C ILE A 62 2.03 0.90 12.10
N TRP A 63 0.74 0.76 12.41
CA TRP A 63 -0.28 0.46 11.41
C TRP A 63 -0.87 1.76 10.88
N VAL A 64 -0.86 1.93 9.57
CA VAL A 64 -1.45 3.10 8.93
C VAL A 64 -2.53 2.73 7.94
N GLU A 65 -3.53 3.58 7.85
CA GLU A 65 -4.52 3.56 6.78
C GLU A 65 -4.55 4.88 6.03
N ALA A 66 -4.88 4.80 4.74
CA ALA A 66 -5.07 5.98 3.92
C ALA A 66 -6.32 6.76 4.33
N VAL A 67 -6.15 8.06 4.57
CA VAL A 67 -7.24 9.01 4.70
C VAL A 67 -7.32 9.82 3.41
N ILE A 68 -8.28 9.46 2.57
CA ILE A 68 -8.53 10.13 1.30
C ILE A 68 -9.32 11.41 1.57
N ARG A 69 -8.68 12.55 1.31
CA ARG A 69 -9.32 13.86 1.49
C ARG A 69 -10.01 14.25 0.18
N PHE A 70 -11.24 14.75 0.25
CA PHE A 70 -12.02 15.21 -0.91
C PHE A 70 -12.10 16.73 -1.02
N LYS A 71 -11.79 17.47 0.06
CA LYS A 71 -12.00 18.92 0.18
C LYS A 71 -10.72 19.75 0.12
N VAL A 72 -10.87 20.93 -0.46
CA VAL A 72 -9.89 21.99 -0.75
C VAL A 72 -9.03 22.38 0.46
N ARG A 73 -7.73 22.64 0.22
CA ARG A 73 -6.93 23.54 1.06
C ARG A 73 -6.53 24.74 0.21
N ALA A 74 -7.25 25.85 0.28
CA ALA A 74 -6.80 27.09 -0.32
C ALA A 74 -6.24 28.00 0.76
N PHE A 75 -4.99 28.38 0.63
CA PHE A 75 -4.49 29.58 1.28
C PHE A 75 -3.79 30.39 0.19
N GLY A 76 -4.44 31.46 -0.27
CA GLY A 76 -3.75 32.48 -1.06
C GLY A 76 -2.64 33.17 -0.25
N LYS A 77 -1.78 33.96 -0.91
CA LYS A 77 -0.88 34.89 -0.20
C LYS A 77 -1.70 35.78 0.72
N PHE A 78 -1.20 36.03 1.94
CA PHE A 78 -1.82 37.00 2.84
C PHE A 78 -1.98 38.33 2.11
N LYS A 79 -3.20 38.86 2.04
CA LYS A 79 -3.47 40.19 1.51
C LYS A 79 -3.63 41.13 2.70
N THR A 80 -2.70 42.05 2.87
CA THR A 80 -2.76 43.13 3.86
C THR A 80 -3.33 44.38 3.19
N PHE A 81 -4.35 44.99 3.80
CA PHE A 81 -4.94 46.24 3.31
C PHE A 81 -4.35 47.42 4.08
N THR A 82 -4.10 48.52 3.37
CA THR A 82 -3.53 49.74 3.97
C THR A 82 -4.59 50.66 4.58
N SER A 83 -5.90 50.44 4.32
CA SER A 83 -7.01 51.22 4.88
C SER A 83 -8.35 50.46 4.88
N PHE A 84 -9.35 50.96 5.62
CA PHE A 84 -10.68 50.38 5.73
C PHE A 84 -11.51 50.48 4.43
N GLU A 85 -11.30 51.53 3.65
CA GLU A 85 -12.00 51.81 2.39
C GLU A 85 -11.59 50.78 1.33
N LYS A 86 -10.28 50.54 1.18
CA LYS A 86 -9.76 49.49 0.29
C LYS A 86 -10.22 48.09 0.68
N LYS A 87 -10.48 47.85 1.97
CA LYS A 87 -11.09 46.61 2.46
C LYS A 87 -12.55 46.52 2.00
N LYS A 88 -13.33 47.59 2.14
CA LYS A 88 -14.75 47.63 1.76
C LYS A 88 -14.92 47.41 0.26
N ASP A 89 -14.14 48.11 -0.56
CA ASP A 89 -14.18 47.98 -2.02
C ASP A 89 -13.77 46.58 -2.48
N TYR A 90 -12.77 45.98 -1.83
CA TYR A 90 -12.37 44.61 -2.10
C TYR A 90 -13.48 43.61 -1.76
N LEU A 91 -14.10 43.70 -0.58
CA LEU A 91 -15.18 42.78 -0.18
C LEU A 91 -16.43 42.95 -1.06
N ASN A 92 -16.73 44.17 -1.51
CA ASN A 92 -17.84 44.45 -2.42
C ASN A 92 -17.61 43.94 -3.85
N SER A 93 -16.38 43.55 -4.21
CA SER A 93 -16.08 42.94 -5.51
C SER A 93 -16.46 41.46 -5.62
N PHE A 94 -16.99 40.85 -4.55
CA PHE A 94 -17.37 39.45 -4.49
C PHE A 94 -18.89 39.28 -4.35
N SER A 95 -19.41 38.18 -4.90
CA SER A 95 -20.81 37.78 -4.69
C SER A 95 -21.06 37.30 -3.24
N PRO A 96 -22.31 37.33 -2.74
CA PRO A 96 -22.66 36.83 -1.41
C PRO A 96 -22.23 35.38 -1.15
N GLU A 97 -22.20 34.52 -2.16
CA GLU A 97 -21.77 33.12 -2.08
C GLU A 97 -20.24 33.03 -1.90
N GLN A 98 -19.47 33.84 -2.63
CA GLN A 98 -18.01 33.90 -2.53
C GLN A 98 -17.55 34.43 -1.16
N LEU A 99 -18.32 35.32 -0.55
CA LEU A 99 -18.05 35.86 0.78
C LEU A 99 -18.16 34.80 1.90
N LYS A 100 -18.98 33.75 1.72
CA LYS A 100 -19.12 32.63 2.67
C LYS A 100 -17.88 31.73 2.73
N GLU A 101 -16.99 31.83 1.74
CA GLU A 101 -15.78 31.01 1.61
C GLU A 101 -14.51 31.71 2.14
N ILE A 102 -14.63 32.90 2.71
CA ILE A 102 -13.51 33.68 3.26
C ILE A 102 -13.30 33.35 4.74
N GLU A 103 -12.13 32.84 5.10
CA GLU A 103 -11.71 32.67 6.50
C GLU A 103 -11.06 33.94 7.05
N PHE A 104 -11.58 34.45 8.17
CA PHE A 104 -11.04 35.58 8.92
C PHE A 104 -10.05 35.08 9.97
N ASN A 105 -8.77 34.98 9.61
CA ASN A 105 -7.76 34.39 10.49
C ASN A 105 -6.64 35.38 10.83
N LYS A 106 -6.76 35.93 12.05
CA LYS A 106 -5.83 36.81 12.80
C LYS A 106 -5.91 38.30 12.49
N VAL A 107 -5.72 39.10 13.55
CA VAL A 107 -5.51 40.56 13.48
C VAL A 107 -4.01 40.84 13.42
N ASP A 108 -3.57 41.71 12.52
CA ASP A 108 -2.20 42.21 12.50
C ASP A 108 -1.94 43.01 13.78
N LYS A 109 -0.96 42.56 14.58
CA LYS A 109 -0.64 43.14 15.89
C LYS A 109 -0.10 44.58 15.82
N LYS A 110 0.36 45.05 14.64
CA LYS A 110 0.86 46.44 14.47
C LYS A 110 -0.21 47.42 14.01
N SER A 111 -1.16 46.99 13.18
CA SER A 111 -2.15 47.86 12.55
C SER A 111 -3.56 47.69 13.12
N GLY A 112 -3.83 46.63 13.88
CA GLY A 112 -5.18 46.29 14.36
C GLY A 112 -6.12 45.81 13.24
N ILE A 113 -5.62 45.62 12.01
CA ILE A 113 -6.42 45.25 10.85
C ILE A 113 -6.49 43.71 10.72
N PRO A 114 -7.68 43.11 10.54
CA PRO A 114 -7.80 41.68 10.26
C PRO A 114 -7.06 41.28 8.97
N ILE A 115 -6.32 40.18 9.04
CA ILE A 115 -5.63 39.58 7.90
C ILE A 115 -6.59 38.58 7.24
N PHE A 116 -6.74 38.69 5.92
CA PHE A 116 -7.63 37.83 5.15
C PHE A 116 -6.83 36.82 4.33
N ARG A 117 -7.38 35.61 4.19
CA ARG A 117 -6.99 34.67 3.14
C ARG A 117 -8.18 34.48 2.22
N MET A 118 -7.99 34.83 0.95
CA MET A 118 -8.95 34.47 -0.08
C MET A 118 -8.76 32.97 -0.43
N CYS A 119 -9.86 32.24 -0.51
CA CYS A 119 -9.89 30.88 -1.02
C CYS A 119 -9.81 30.98 -2.56
N VAL A 120 -8.59 30.99 -3.13
CA VAL A 120 -8.41 31.33 -4.57
C VAL A 120 -8.35 30.12 -5.48
N GLU A 121 -8.01 28.92 -4.98
CA GLU A 121 -7.88 27.74 -5.82
C GLU A 121 -8.32 26.48 -5.09
N GLU A 122 -9.09 25.62 -5.77
CA GLU A 122 -9.31 24.24 -5.36
C GLU A 122 -7.98 23.47 -5.42
N VAL A 123 -7.16 23.56 -4.38
CA VAL A 123 -5.98 22.70 -4.29
C VAL A 123 -6.43 21.31 -3.89
N ASP A 124 -6.22 20.36 -4.81
CA ASP A 124 -6.43 18.94 -4.57
C ASP A 124 -5.66 18.50 -3.32
N CYS A 125 -6.40 18.08 -2.29
CA CYS A 125 -5.82 17.57 -1.06
C CYS A 125 -5.29 16.15 -1.26
N GLY A 126 -3.97 15.95 -1.17
CA GLY A 126 -3.39 14.61 -1.24
C GLY A 126 -3.92 13.66 -0.14
N THR A 127 -3.61 12.37 -0.30
CA THR A 127 -3.86 11.36 0.72
C THR A 127 -2.88 11.51 1.89
N VAL A 128 -3.39 11.37 3.11
CA VAL A 128 -2.59 11.31 4.35
C VAL A 128 -2.79 9.96 5.03
N HIS A 129 -2.22 9.80 6.23
CA HIS A 129 -2.41 8.63 7.06
C HIS A 129 -3.33 8.90 8.25
N ARG A 130 -3.92 7.84 8.79
CA ARG A 130 -4.32 7.72 10.19
C ARG A 130 -3.61 6.50 10.78
N ILE A 131 -3.25 6.57 12.06
CA ILE A 131 -2.73 5.42 12.79
C ILE A 131 -3.91 4.59 13.29
N VAL A 132 -3.81 3.27 13.16
CA VAL A 132 -4.80 2.31 13.66
C VAL A 132 -4.11 1.24 14.51
N THR A 133 -4.88 0.40 15.16
CA THR A 133 -4.41 -0.78 15.89
C THR A 133 -4.96 -2.04 15.23
N TYR A 134 -4.53 -3.22 15.68
CA TYR A 134 -5.14 -4.48 15.21
C TYR A 134 -6.67 -4.46 15.35
N GLN A 135 -7.21 -3.88 16.43
CA GLN A 135 -8.66 -3.84 16.71
C GLN A 135 -9.40 -2.80 15.87
N THR A 136 -8.76 -1.68 15.55
CA THR A 136 -9.40 -0.57 14.83
C THR A 136 -9.12 -0.55 13.33
N ALA A 137 -8.21 -1.41 12.86
CA ALA A 137 -7.90 -1.56 11.44
C ALA A 137 -9.14 -2.05 10.66
N THR A 138 -9.42 -1.39 9.54
CA THR A 138 -10.47 -1.72 8.58
C THR A 138 -10.34 -3.16 8.13
N ARG A 139 -11.45 -3.91 8.24
CA ARG A 139 -11.55 -5.29 7.76
C ARG A 139 -12.17 -5.35 6.38
N ASN A 140 -11.96 -6.47 5.69
CA ASN A 140 -12.44 -6.66 4.33
C ASN A 140 -13.96 -6.57 4.18
N GLN A 141 -14.73 -6.89 5.22
CA GLN A 141 -16.19 -6.87 5.16
C GLN A 141 -16.80 -5.55 5.66
N ASP A 142 -15.98 -4.59 6.11
CA ASP A 142 -16.47 -3.33 6.68
C ASP A 142 -17.29 -2.49 5.68
N TRP A 143 -17.06 -2.66 4.38
CA TRP A 143 -17.84 -1.98 3.34
C TRP A 143 -19.33 -2.30 3.39
N LYS A 144 -19.72 -3.45 3.98
CA LYS A 144 -21.12 -3.80 4.21
C LYS A 144 -21.77 -2.96 5.31
N LYS A 145 -20.96 -2.40 6.22
CA LYS A 145 -21.39 -1.66 7.41
C LYS A 145 -21.23 -0.14 7.26
N ARG A 146 -20.24 0.30 6.49
CA ARG A 146 -19.90 1.72 6.30
C ARG A 146 -19.34 2.01 4.92
N ASN A 147 -19.47 3.24 4.45
CA ASN A 147 -19.11 3.67 3.10
C ASN A 147 -17.80 4.49 3.03
N ASP A 148 -17.03 4.53 4.13
CA ASP A 148 -15.81 5.30 4.31
C ASP A 148 -14.57 4.40 4.45
N THR A 149 -14.60 3.20 3.87
CA THR A 149 -13.43 2.31 3.83
C THR A 149 -12.29 2.93 3.00
N PRO A 150 -11.01 2.74 3.36
CA PRO A 150 -9.88 3.34 2.65
C PRO A 150 -9.92 3.04 1.14
N TYR A 151 -10.25 1.80 0.77
CA TYR A 151 -10.30 1.38 -0.62
C TYR A 151 -11.44 2.04 -1.41
N GLU A 152 -12.67 2.06 -0.87
CA GLU A 152 -13.80 2.71 -1.58
C GLU A 152 -13.58 4.22 -1.69
N MET A 153 -13.05 4.86 -0.65
CA MET A 153 -12.71 6.29 -0.69
C MET A 153 -11.64 6.59 -1.74
N MET A 154 -10.67 5.69 -1.92
CA MET A 154 -9.68 5.81 -2.99
C MET A 154 -10.33 5.69 -4.38
N VAL A 155 -11.27 4.74 -4.56
CA VAL A 155 -12.02 4.59 -5.82
C VAL A 155 -12.87 5.82 -6.13
N LYS A 156 -13.57 6.38 -5.13
CA LYS A 156 -14.36 7.61 -5.28
C LYS A 156 -13.54 8.80 -5.76
N LYS A 157 -12.27 8.90 -5.37
CA LYS A 157 -11.42 10.03 -5.75
C LYS A 157 -10.59 9.78 -7.02
N TYR A 158 -10.01 8.59 -7.15
CA TYR A 158 -9.00 8.27 -8.15
C TYR A 158 -9.46 7.23 -9.19
N GLY A 159 -10.67 6.70 -9.04
CA GLY A 159 -11.27 5.69 -9.90
C GLY A 159 -10.82 4.27 -9.55
N LEU A 160 -11.39 3.30 -10.24
CA LEU A 160 -11.07 1.88 -10.02
C LEU A 160 -9.59 1.57 -10.27
N ALA A 161 -9.01 0.80 -9.35
CA ALA A 161 -7.65 0.29 -9.47
C ALA A 161 -7.63 -0.96 -10.36
N ASN A 162 -6.63 -1.03 -11.23
CA ASN A 162 -6.34 -2.21 -12.05
C ASN A 162 -4.85 -2.22 -12.42
N VAL A 163 -4.41 -3.16 -13.25
CA VAL A 163 -3.00 -3.33 -13.62
C VAL A 163 -2.40 -2.07 -14.25
N SER A 164 -3.19 -1.39 -15.09
CA SER A 164 -2.79 -0.15 -15.79
C SER A 164 -2.91 1.07 -14.88
N ASN A 165 -3.87 1.08 -13.96
CA ASN A 165 -4.15 2.16 -13.02
C ASN A 165 -3.80 1.74 -11.59
N ARG A 166 -2.50 1.77 -11.24
CA ARG A 166 -1.96 1.31 -9.94
C ARG A 166 -2.23 2.26 -8.76
N VAL A 167 -3.39 2.93 -8.76
CA VAL A 167 -3.78 3.93 -7.73
C VAL A 167 -3.84 3.33 -6.33
N SER A 168 -4.17 2.05 -6.18
CA SER A 168 -4.17 1.40 -4.87
C SER A 168 -2.77 1.31 -4.25
N THR A 169 -1.72 1.08 -5.06
CA THR A 169 -0.34 1.06 -4.54
C THR A 169 0.09 2.46 -4.09
N ARG A 170 -0.17 3.46 -4.94
CA ARG A 170 0.16 4.87 -4.66
C ARG A 170 -0.59 5.39 -3.44
N GLU A 171 -1.91 5.30 -3.44
CA GLU A 171 -2.76 5.99 -2.46
C GLU A 171 -2.95 5.20 -1.17
N LEU A 172 -2.98 3.86 -1.21
CA LEU A 172 -3.22 3.05 -0.02
C LEU A 172 -1.93 2.58 0.66
N LYS A 173 -0.77 2.69 0.01
CA LYS A 173 0.52 2.27 0.58
C LYS A 173 1.53 3.42 0.62
N GLU A 174 1.98 3.91 -0.54
CA GLU A 174 3.09 4.88 -0.59
C GLU A 174 2.74 6.21 0.09
N ARG A 175 1.57 6.79 -0.23
CA ARG A 175 1.13 8.07 0.34
C ARG A 175 0.97 8.06 1.87
N PRO A 176 0.26 7.11 2.50
CA PRO A 176 0.16 7.07 3.95
C PRO A 176 1.52 6.79 4.62
N ILE A 177 2.37 5.92 4.03
CA ILE A 177 3.74 5.69 4.52
C ILE A 177 4.53 7.00 4.56
N HIS A 178 4.63 7.70 3.43
CA HIS A 178 5.36 8.97 3.35
C HIS A 178 4.74 10.04 4.25
N SER A 179 3.41 10.05 4.38
CA SER A 179 2.72 10.99 5.26
C SER A 179 3.09 10.78 6.73
N LEU A 180 3.25 9.53 7.18
CA LEU A 180 3.68 9.22 8.55
C LEU A 180 5.15 9.60 8.76
N MET A 181 6.04 9.19 7.85
CA MET A 181 7.46 9.52 7.97
C MET A 181 7.68 11.03 8.05
N LYS A 182 6.92 11.80 7.26
CA LYS A 182 6.93 13.26 7.33
C LYS A 182 6.41 13.80 8.67
N SER A 183 5.36 13.23 9.26
CA SER A 183 4.86 13.70 10.56
C SER A 183 5.80 13.36 11.71
N LEU A 184 6.60 12.30 11.58
CA LEU A 184 7.69 11.97 12.51
C LEU A 184 8.94 12.84 12.32
N GLY A 185 8.91 13.79 11.38
CA GLY A 185 10.03 14.68 11.09
C GLY A 185 11.15 14.04 10.26
N HIS A 186 10.96 12.81 9.76
CA HIS A 186 11.95 12.12 8.93
C HIS A 186 11.91 12.65 7.49
N LYS A 187 12.96 13.39 7.11
CA LYS A 187 13.14 13.94 5.76
C LYS A 187 14.03 13.07 4.85
N ALA A 188 14.93 12.30 5.45
CA ALA A 188 15.84 11.39 4.76
C ALA A 188 15.94 10.09 5.58
N TYR A 189 15.75 8.95 4.93
CA TYR A 189 15.81 7.63 5.53
C TYR A 189 16.00 6.57 4.44
N ASP A 190 16.62 5.45 4.81
CA ASP A 190 16.73 4.28 3.95
C ASP A 190 15.46 3.44 4.07
N THR A 191 14.89 2.97 2.96
CA THR A 191 13.69 2.13 2.94
C THR A 191 14.05 0.68 2.67
N PHE A 192 13.76 -0.20 3.60
CA PHE A 192 14.04 -1.63 3.51
C PHE A 192 12.82 -2.38 2.97
N ILE A 193 13.03 -3.12 1.87
CA ILE A 193 11.99 -3.87 1.16
C ILE A 193 12.33 -5.36 1.14
N GLY A 194 11.37 -6.20 1.52
CA GLY A 194 11.49 -7.65 1.55
C GLY A 194 11.38 -8.29 0.16
N ILE A 195 12.32 -8.01 -0.73
CA ILE A 195 12.53 -8.77 -1.98
C ILE A 195 13.68 -9.74 -1.76
N ARG A 196 13.47 -10.99 -2.18
CA ARG A 196 14.42 -12.10 -2.01
C ARG A 196 15.40 -12.22 -3.17
N VAL A 197 16.46 -13.01 -2.99
CA VAL A 197 17.45 -13.26 -4.03
C VAL A 197 16.86 -14.00 -5.24
N ASP A 198 15.88 -14.88 -5.05
CA ASP A 198 15.11 -15.55 -6.11
C ASP A 198 14.08 -14.64 -6.80
N GLU A 199 13.99 -13.37 -6.37
CA GLU A 199 13.10 -12.33 -6.92
C GLU A 199 13.87 -11.06 -7.29
N PHE A 200 15.19 -11.16 -7.50
CA PHE A 200 16.07 -10.01 -7.72
C PHE A 200 15.67 -9.16 -8.93
N ASP A 201 15.01 -9.76 -9.91
CA ASP A 201 14.43 -9.11 -11.09
C ASP A 201 13.36 -8.06 -10.73
N ARG A 202 12.77 -8.15 -9.54
CA ARG A 202 11.75 -7.20 -9.02
C ARG A 202 12.36 -5.96 -8.38
N MET A 203 13.68 -5.87 -8.24
CA MET A 203 14.34 -4.69 -7.70
C MET A 203 14.13 -3.47 -8.61
N SER A 204 13.92 -2.30 -8.00
CA SER A 204 13.83 -1.05 -8.75
C SER A 204 15.19 -0.67 -9.33
N LYS A 205 15.18 -0.15 -10.56
CA LYS A 205 16.37 0.39 -11.22
C LYS A 205 16.81 1.69 -10.55
N GLU A 206 15.84 2.46 -10.06
CA GLU A 206 15.96 3.75 -9.37
C GLU A 206 16.21 3.60 -7.86
N ARG A 207 16.56 2.39 -7.38
CA ARG A 207 16.74 2.10 -5.96
C ARG A 207 17.73 3.02 -5.25
N LYS A 208 18.78 3.49 -5.93
CA LYS A 208 19.77 4.41 -5.37
C LYS A 208 19.14 5.79 -5.14
N ASP A 209 18.39 6.28 -6.11
CA ASP A 209 17.75 7.60 -6.06
C ASP A 209 16.61 7.65 -5.04
N LEU A 210 15.96 6.50 -4.81
CA LEU A 210 14.85 6.33 -3.87
C LEU A 210 15.28 5.82 -2.49
N ASN A 211 16.59 5.64 -2.24
CA ASN A 211 17.15 5.03 -1.02
C ASN A 211 16.48 3.69 -0.65
N LEU A 212 16.24 2.83 -1.64
CA LEU A 212 15.66 1.50 -1.45
C LEU A 212 16.75 0.46 -1.25
N PHE A 213 16.66 -0.27 -0.15
CA PHE A 213 17.56 -1.34 0.22
C PHE A 213 16.83 -2.69 0.22
N TYR A 214 17.52 -3.72 -0.25
CA TYR A 214 17.00 -5.08 -0.38
C TYR A 214 17.89 -6.04 0.41
N PRO A 215 17.71 -6.13 1.76
CA PRO A 215 18.58 -6.92 2.63
C PRO A 215 18.69 -8.38 2.22
N LEU A 216 17.58 -8.97 1.77
CA LEU A 216 17.53 -10.39 1.41
C LEU A 216 18.12 -10.71 0.03
N VAL A 217 18.66 -9.71 -0.66
CA VAL A 217 19.47 -9.85 -1.87
C VAL A 217 20.93 -9.58 -1.56
N VAL A 218 21.22 -8.51 -0.79
CA VAL A 218 22.58 -7.99 -0.64
C VAL A 218 23.28 -8.47 0.63
N TRP A 219 22.60 -8.45 1.78
CA TRP A 219 23.22 -8.72 3.08
C TRP A 219 22.94 -10.14 3.60
N LYS A 220 21.76 -10.66 3.31
CA LYS A 220 21.33 -12.01 3.69
C LYS A 220 20.61 -12.68 2.52
N PRO A 221 21.34 -13.10 1.46
CA PRO A 221 20.75 -13.69 0.26
C PRO A 221 19.87 -14.90 0.59
N PHE A 222 18.56 -14.71 0.62
CA PHE A 222 17.58 -15.70 1.07
C PHE A 222 16.58 -15.97 -0.05
N THR A 223 16.27 -17.24 -0.28
CA THR A 223 15.24 -17.68 -1.22
C THR A 223 13.91 -17.94 -0.49
N LYS A 224 12.84 -18.26 -1.23
CA LYS A 224 11.57 -18.66 -0.61
C LYS A 224 11.73 -19.86 0.34
N GLN A 225 12.51 -20.87 -0.04
CA GLN A 225 12.73 -22.07 0.76
C GLN A 225 13.44 -21.75 2.07
N HIS A 226 14.47 -20.89 2.03
CA HIS A 226 15.16 -20.43 3.25
C HIS A 226 14.21 -19.72 4.21
N VAL A 227 13.36 -18.84 3.69
CA VAL A 227 12.32 -18.16 4.49
C VAL A 227 11.32 -19.18 5.07
N ASN A 228 10.87 -20.14 4.25
CA ASN A 228 9.92 -21.17 4.68
C ASN A 228 10.50 -22.07 5.77
N PHE A 229 11.77 -22.44 5.68
CA PHE A 229 12.48 -23.22 6.69
C PHE A 229 12.55 -22.45 8.01
N TRP A 230 12.94 -21.18 7.97
CA TRP A 230 12.99 -20.33 9.16
C TRP A 230 11.59 -20.17 9.81
N TRP A 231 10.53 -20.00 9.02
CA TRP A 231 9.18 -19.95 9.57
C TRP A 231 8.65 -21.30 10.07
N SER A 232 9.25 -22.43 9.66
CA SER A 232 8.82 -23.75 10.13
C SER A 232 9.18 -24.02 11.60
N ILE A 233 10.17 -23.30 12.14
CA ILE A 233 10.63 -23.42 13.52
C ILE A 233 10.05 -22.32 14.44
N MET A 234 9.31 -21.37 13.88
CA MET A 234 8.68 -20.29 14.65
C MET A 234 7.43 -20.79 15.40
N PRO A 235 7.14 -20.25 16.60
CA PRO A 235 5.99 -20.69 17.39
C PRO A 235 4.64 -20.25 16.82
N PHE A 236 4.64 -19.41 15.79
CA PHE A 236 3.47 -19.01 15.02
C PHE A 236 3.85 -18.86 13.55
N ARG A 237 2.85 -18.83 12.66
CA ARG A 237 3.08 -18.70 11.22
C ARG A 237 1.93 -18.00 10.51
N LEU A 238 2.19 -17.45 9.33
CA LEU A 238 1.14 -16.92 8.46
C LEU A 238 0.27 -18.07 7.96
N MET A 239 -1.01 -18.06 8.31
CA MET A 239 -1.97 -19.10 7.97
C MET A 239 -2.71 -18.76 6.67
N LEU A 240 -1.96 -18.70 5.57
CA LEU A 240 -2.49 -18.50 4.22
C LEU A 240 -1.86 -19.48 3.24
N GLN A 241 -2.67 -19.96 2.30
CA GLN A 241 -2.19 -20.78 1.19
C GLN A 241 -1.45 -19.92 0.16
N GLY A 242 -0.57 -20.54 -0.63
CA GLY A 242 0.30 -19.85 -1.59
C GLY A 242 -0.45 -19.08 -2.69
N TRP A 243 -1.70 -19.44 -2.98
CA TRP A 243 -2.56 -18.69 -3.92
C TRP A 243 -3.29 -17.50 -3.30
N GLU A 244 -3.54 -17.52 -1.99
CA GLU A 244 -4.34 -16.50 -1.30
C GLU A 244 -3.60 -15.17 -1.18
N GLY A 245 -2.34 -15.17 -0.75
CA GLY A 245 -1.54 -13.96 -0.51
C GLY A 245 -2.20 -12.93 0.44
N ASN A 246 -1.52 -11.82 0.71
CA ASN A 246 -1.95 -10.90 1.77
C ASN A 246 -3.26 -10.18 1.44
N CYS A 247 -3.36 -9.59 0.24
CA CYS A 247 -4.55 -8.88 -0.21
C CYS A 247 -5.52 -9.82 -0.94
N ILE A 248 -6.75 -9.93 -0.45
CA ILE A 248 -7.75 -10.98 -0.72
C ILE A 248 -7.93 -11.33 -2.22
N THR A 249 -8.30 -10.37 -3.06
CA THR A 249 -8.55 -10.58 -4.50
C THR A 249 -7.76 -9.59 -5.35
N CYS A 250 -6.51 -9.32 -4.95
CA CYS A 250 -5.66 -8.37 -5.67
C CYS A 250 -5.61 -8.63 -7.19
N TYR A 251 -5.90 -7.62 -8.00
CA TYR A 251 -5.84 -7.67 -9.47
C TYR A 251 -4.45 -8.04 -10.03
N LYS A 252 -3.40 -8.02 -9.20
CA LYS A 252 -2.06 -8.45 -9.58
C LYS A 252 -1.87 -9.97 -9.52
N LYS A 253 -2.80 -10.74 -8.97
CA LYS A 253 -2.74 -12.20 -8.96
C LYS A 253 -2.88 -12.78 -10.37
N SER A 254 -2.35 -13.98 -10.58
CA SER A 254 -2.60 -14.74 -11.80
C SER A 254 -4.04 -15.26 -11.81
N PHE A 255 -4.55 -15.62 -12.98
CA PHE A 255 -5.91 -16.13 -13.09
C PHE A 255 -6.07 -17.46 -12.38
N GLU A 256 -5.06 -18.33 -12.40
CA GLU A 256 -5.13 -19.59 -11.65
C GLU A 256 -5.43 -19.29 -10.18
N LYS A 257 -4.65 -18.41 -9.56
CA LYS A 257 -4.84 -18.04 -8.15
C LYS A 257 -6.22 -17.45 -7.89
N LEU A 258 -6.71 -16.56 -8.75
CA LEU A 258 -8.03 -15.96 -8.62
C LEU A 258 -9.15 -17.00 -8.77
N MET A 259 -9.04 -17.93 -9.72
CA MET A 259 -10.00 -19.02 -9.90
C MET A 259 -9.99 -19.97 -8.70
N GLN A 260 -8.82 -20.30 -8.15
CA GLN A 260 -8.73 -21.13 -6.95
C GLN A 260 -9.38 -20.45 -5.74
N ILE A 261 -9.11 -19.16 -5.51
CA ILE A 261 -9.79 -18.38 -4.45
C ILE A 261 -11.30 -18.35 -4.68
N MET A 262 -11.76 -18.23 -5.93
CA MET A 262 -13.19 -18.25 -6.26
C MET A 262 -13.83 -19.61 -5.97
N ILE A 263 -13.10 -20.72 -6.15
CA ILE A 263 -13.57 -22.07 -5.81
C ILE A 263 -13.64 -22.25 -4.29
N ASP A 264 -12.59 -21.84 -3.58
CA ASP A 264 -12.46 -22.07 -2.13
C ASP A 264 -13.39 -21.15 -1.33
N ASP A 265 -13.46 -19.87 -1.71
CA ASP A 265 -14.12 -18.80 -0.95
C ASP A 265 -14.75 -17.74 -1.88
N PRO A 266 -15.86 -18.05 -2.58
CA PRO A 266 -16.50 -17.10 -3.51
C PRO A 266 -16.84 -15.74 -2.89
N TRP A 267 -17.16 -15.72 -1.58
CA TRP A 267 -17.53 -14.51 -0.85
C TRP A 267 -16.41 -13.43 -0.87
N LYS A 268 -15.14 -13.83 -1.04
CA LYS A 268 -13.98 -12.91 -1.09
C LYS A 268 -14.10 -11.88 -2.23
N PHE A 269 -14.88 -12.20 -3.27
CA PHE A 269 -15.11 -11.34 -4.43
C PHE A 269 -16.30 -10.37 -4.30
N GLU A 270 -17.14 -10.49 -3.27
CA GLU A 270 -18.36 -9.67 -3.15
C GLU A 270 -18.09 -8.16 -3.16
N PHE A 271 -16.97 -7.71 -2.58
CA PHE A 271 -16.60 -6.30 -2.65
C PHE A 271 -16.20 -5.87 -4.06
N ASP A 272 -15.52 -6.74 -4.81
CA ASP A 272 -15.15 -6.42 -6.19
C ASP A 272 -16.41 -6.35 -7.07
N GLU A 273 -17.39 -7.22 -6.85
CA GLU A 273 -18.71 -7.15 -7.51
C GLU A 273 -19.45 -5.84 -7.16
N TYR A 274 -19.43 -5.46 -5.88
CA TYR A 274 -19.95 -4.17 -5.44
C TYR A 274 -19.26 -3.00 -6.14
N LEU A 275 -17.93 -3.02 -6.23
CA LEU A 275 -17.15 -1.99 -6.92
C LEU A 275 -17.43 -1.95 -8.43
N GLU A 276 -17.51 -3.10 -9.10
CA GLU A 276 -17.84 -3.19 -10.53
C GLU A 276 -19.23 -2.62 -10.80
N LYS A 277 -20.23 -2.99 -9.99
CA LYS A 277 -21.60 -2.50 -10.13
C LYS A 277 -21.70 -0.98 -9.90
N LYS A 278 -21.02 -0.47 -8.87
CA LYS A 278 -21.13 0.94 -8.45
C LYS A 278 -20.24 1.89 -9.25
N TYR A 279 -19.05 1.44 -9.65
CA TYR A 279 -18.00 2.29 -10.22
C TYR A 279 -17.52 1.83 -11.60
N GLY A 280 -18.10 0.78 -12.19
CA GLY A 280 -17.73 0.29 -13.52
C GLY A 280 -17.85 1.35 -14.62
N PHE A 281 -18.80 2.29 -14.50
CA PHE A 281 -18.97 3.40 -15.46
C PHE A 281 -18.42 4.73 -14.93
N TYR A 282 -17.71 4.72 -13.81
CA TYR A 282 -17.25 5.92 -13.13
C TYR A 282 -15.80 6.23 -13.47
N ILE A 283 -15.57 7.41 -14.05
CA ILE A 283 -14.23 7.99 -14.23
C ILE A 283 -14.22 9.36 -13.51
N PRO A 284 -13.28 9.60 -12.57
CA PRO A 284 -13.18 10.89 -11.92
C PRO A 284 -12.99 12.04 -12.91
N LYS A 285 -13.71 13.16 -12.71
CA LYS A 285 -13.65 14.36 -13.59
C LYS A 285 -12.21 14.84 -13.84
N LYS A 286 -11.39 14.88 -12.78
CA LYS A 286 -9.97 15.25 -12.89
C LYS A 286 -9.22 14.34 -13.86
N LYS A 287 -9.47 13.03 -13.81
CA LYS A 287 -8.84 12.05 -14.69
C LYS A 287 -9.30 12.23 -16.14
N LEU A 288 -10.58 12.52 -16.38
CA LEU A 288 -11.09 12.86 -17.72
C LEU A 288 -10.37 14.08 -18.30
N ILE A 289 -10.26 15.15 -17.50
CA ILE A 289 -9.56 16.38 -17.91
C ILE A 289 -8.08 16.10 -18.21
N GLU A 290 -7.38 15.38 -17.33
CA GLU A 290 -5.97 15.01 -17.55
C GLU A 290 -5.77 14.14 -18.81
N MET A 291 -6.71 13.27 -19.14
CA MET A 291 -6.65 12.43 -20.34
C MET A 291 -6.90 13.25 -21.60
N PHE A 292 -7.88 14.16 -21.57
CA PHE A 292 -8.18 15.09 -22.66
C PHE A 292 -6.95 15.95 -23.01
N PHE A 293 -6.33 16.60 -22.01
CA PHE A 293 -5.13 17.42 -22.23
C PHE A 293 -3.91 16.62 -22.71
N LYS A 294 -3.84 15.33 -22.39
CA LYS A 294 -2.76 14.43 -22.84
C LYS A 294 -3.06 13.76 -24.18
N GLY A 295 -4.19 14.07 -24.82
CA GLY A 295 -4.62 13.42 -26.07
C GLY A 295 -4.80 11.91 -25.94
N LYS A 296 -5.11 11.41 -24.74
CA LYS A 296 -5.28 9.97 -24.49
C LYS A 296 -6.72 9.54 -24.76
N GLU A 297 -6.88 8.43 -25.47
CA GLU A 297 -8.19 7.80 -25.61
C GLU A 297 -8.79 7.43 -24.27
N LEU A 298 -10.11 7.63 -24.15
CA LEU A 298 -10.86 7.25 -22.96
C LEU A 298 -10.91 5.72 -22.83
N PRO A 299 -10.84 5.20 -21.59
CA PRO A 299 -10.89 3.76 -21.39
C PRO A 299 -12.28 3.24 -21.81
N LYS A 300 -12.31 2.05 -22.42
CA LYS A 300 -13.56 1.36 -22.74
C LYS A 300 -14.34 1.08 -21.46
N LEU A 301 -15.63 1.41 -21.47
CA LEU A 301 -16.56 1.15 -20.37
C LEU A 301 -17.34 -0.16 -20.62
N PRO A 302 -17.76 -0.88 -19.57
CA PRO A 302 -17.41 -0.66 -18.17
C PRO A 302 -15.93 -0.94 -17.88
N LEU A 303 -15.35 -0.18 -16.96
CA LEU A 303 -14.05 -0.43 -16.37
C LEU A 303 -14.05 -1.78 -15.67
N LYS A 304 -12.98 -2.54 -15.87
CA LYS A 304 -12.80 -3.87 -15.31
C LYS A 304 -11.57 -3.91 -14.40
N ILE A 305 -11.66 -4.66 -13.30
CA ILE A 305 -10.67 -4.65 -12.22
C ILE A 305 -9.52 -5.61 -12.53
N PHE A 306 -9.83 -6.81 -13.02
CA PHE A 306 -8.87 -7.88 -13.17
C PHE A 306 -8.11 -7.80 -14.51
N ARG A 307 -7.00 -8.55 -14.57
CA ARG A 307 -6.15 -8.69 -15.76
C ARG A 307 -6.97 -9.01 -17.01
N GLU A 308 -6.43 -8.62 -18.16
CA GLU A 308 -7.06 -8.82 -19.47
C GLU A 308 -8.47 -8.21 -19.58
N ASN A 309 -8.77 -7.20 -18.76
CA ASN A 309 -10.09 -6.59 -18.68
C ASN A 309 -11.16 -7.67 -18.43
N ARG A 310 -11.08 -8.36 -17.29
CA ARG A 310 -12.05 -9.36 -16.83
C ARG A 310 -12.88 -8.86 -15.67
N THR A 311 -14.15 -9.25 -15.61
CA THR A 311 -15.05 -9.03 -14.47
C THR A 311 -15.00 -10.17 -13.47
N VAL A 312 -15.58 -9.98 -12.28
CA VAL A 312 -15.78 -11.08 -11.32
C VAL A 312 -16.61 -12.22 -11.93
N ALA A 313 -17.67 -11.88 -12.67
CA ALA A 313 -18.53 -12.88 -13.32
C ALA A 313 -17.76 -13.74 -14.33
N GLU A 314 -16.83 -13.14 -15.07
CA GLU A 314 -15.95 -13.89 -15.98
C GLU A 314 -15.02 -14.83 -15.20
N ILE A 315 -14.41 -14.37 -14.09
CA ILE A 315 -13.59 -15.24 -13.22
C ILE A 315 -14.41 -16.39 -12.66
N ARG A 316 -15.64 -16.14 -12.21
CA ARG A 316 -16.56 -17.16 -11.69
C ARG A 316 -16.86 -18.22 -12.75
N LYS A 317 -17.11 -17.82 -13.99
CA LYS A 317 -17.30 -18.74 -15.12
C LYS A 317 -16.04 -19.56 -15.41
N MET A 318 -14.88 -18.93 -15.42
CA MET A 318 -13.60 -19.62 -15.65
C MET A 318 -13.30 -20.65 -14.55
N ALA A 319 -13.57 -20.29 -13.28
CA ALA A 319 -13.39 -21.15 -12.13
C ALA A 319 -14.25 -22.43 -12.21
N GLY A 320 -15.48 -22.34 -12.74
CA GLY A 320 -16.35 -23.49 -12.96
C GLY A 320 -15.80 -24.53 -13.96
N SER A 321 -14.83 -24.16 -14.79
CA SER A 321 -14.19 -25.05 -15.77
C SER A 321 -12.88 -25.67 -15.28
N VAL A 322 -12.41 -25.32 -14.07
CA VAL A 322 -11.12 -25.79 -13.54
C VAL A 322 -11.25 -27.20 -12.99
N LYS A 323 -10.47 -28.14 -13.55
CA LYS A 323 -10.43 -29.54 -13.09
C LYS A 323 -9.32 -29.84 -12.08
N LYS A 324 -8.25 -29.03 -12.04
CA LYS A 324 -7.06 -29.27 -11.22
C LYS A 324 -6.86 -28.14 -10.22
N LYS A 325 -6.72 -28.51 -8.95
CA LYS A 325 -6.36 -27.58 -7.87
C LYS A 325 -4.90 -27.16 -7.99
N ILE A 326 -4.62 -25.91 -7.63
CA ILE A 326 -3.26 -25.38 -7.56
C ILE A 326 -2.51 -26.10 -6.45
N LYS A 327 -1.24 -26.45 -6.69
CA LYS A 327 -0.35 -26.99 -5.65
C LYS A 327 0.00 -25.87 -4.68
N ASP A 328 -0.23 -26.10 -3.39
CA ASP A 328 0.22 -25.17 -2.36
C ASP A 328 1.74 -25.20 -2.25
N ASP A 329 2.35 -24.04 -2.32
CA ASP A 329 3.80 -23.82 -2.20
C ASP A 329 4.15 -22.96 -0.98
N SER A 330 3.18 -22.68 -0.10
CA SER A 330 3.36 -21.85 1.09
C SER A 330 4.31 -22.48 2.11
N ARG A 331 4.39 -23.81 2.16
CA ARG A 331 5.18 -24.57 3.15
C ARG A 331 6.38 -25.31 2.57
N THR A 332 6.66 -25.21 1.27
CA THR A 332 7.75 -25.96 0.64
C THR A 332 9.11 -25.58 1.23
N THR A 333 9.77 -26.50 1.92
CA THR A 333 11.11 -26.33 2.51
C THR A 333 12.20 -27.05 1.71
N ALA A 334 11.83 -27.94 0.79
CA ALA A 334 12.78 -28.65 -0.06
C ALA A 334 13.58 -27.64 -0.90
N VAL A 335 14.83 -27.43 -0.51
CA VAL A 335 15.82 -26.72 -1.31
C VAL A 335 16.23 -27.71 -2.39
N GLN A 336 15.95 -27.39 -3.65
CA GLN A 336 16.58 -28.12 -4.75
C GLN A 336 18.07 -27.78 -4.68
N LEU A 337 18.84 -28.68 -4.06
CA LEU A 337 20.29 -28.56 -3.86
C LEU A 337 21.07 -28.95 -5.12
N SER A 338 20.39 -29.55 -6.11
CA SER A 338 20.99 -30.07 -7.34
C SER A 338 20.14 -29.66 -8.55
N ILE A 339 20.79 -29.19 -9.62
CA ILE A 339 20.15 -29.08 -10.95
C ILE A 339 20.07 -30.47 -11.61
N TYR A 340 20.86 -31.43 -11.10
CA TYR A 340 20.93 -32.82 -11.51
C TYR A 340 20.93 -33.66 -10.25
N ASP A 341 19.81 -34.32 -9.92
CA ASP A 341 19.91 -35.51 -9.08
C ASP A 341 20.46 -36.60 -9.98
N ASP A 342 21.77 -36.80 -9.90
CA ASP A 342 22.38 -38.12 -10.05
C ASP A 342 23.41 -38.26 -8.91
N GLU A 343 23.42 -39.48 -8.40
CA GLU A 343 24.12 -39.97 -7.22
C GLU A 343 25.64 -39.71 -7.25
N GLU A 344 26.27 -39.75 -6.06
CA GLU A 344 27.71 -39.64 -5.77
C GLU A 344 28.32 -38.23 -5.65
N SER A 345 28.17 -37.64 -4.45
CA SER A 345 29.22 -36.77 -3.91
C SER A 345 30.46 -37.63 -3.58
N CYS A 346 31.32 -37.81 -4.57
CA CYS A 346 32.72 -38.19 -4.37
C CYS A 346 33.58 -36.92 -4.37
N GLU A 347 33.42 -36.05 -3.36
CA GLU A 347 34.37 -34.95 -3.13
C GLU A 347 35.64 -35.48 -2.46
N VAL A 348 36.69 -35.66 -3.27
CA VAL A 348 38.00 -36.27 -2.95
C VAL A 348 38.85 -35.46 -1.95
N PHE A 349 38.40 -34.28 -1.50
CA PHE A 349 39.17 -33.41 -0.60
C PHE A 349 38.66 -33.36 0.85
N SER A 350 37.68 -34.17 1.22
CA SER A 350 37.34 -34.42 2.62
C SER A 350 38.06 -35.68 3.08
N GLN A 351 39.24 -35.53 3.71
CA GLN A 351 40.11 -36.64 4.10
C GLN A 351 39.42 -37.57 5.11
N CYS A 352 39.12 -38.80 4.70
CA CYS A 352 39.02 -39.93 5.63
C CYS A 352 40.44 -40.40 5.96
N GLY A 353 40.73 -40.53 7.26
CA GLY A 353 42.07 -40.75 7.79
C GLY A 353 42.70 -42.11 7.47
N ASN A 354 44.04 -42.07 7.47
CA ASN A 354 45.07 -43.11 7.31
C ASN A 354 45.08 -43.96 6.05
#